data_AF-A0A0B1RZE5-F1
#
_entry.id   AF-A0A0B1RZE5-F1
#
_cell.length_a   1.000
_cell.length_b   1.000
_cell.length_c   1.000
_cell.angle_alpha   90.00
_cell.angle_beta   90.00
_cell.angle_gamma   90.00
#
_symmetry.space_group_name_H-M   'P 1'
#
loop_
_entity.id
_entity.type
_entity.pdbx_description
1 polymer ?
#
loop_
_entity_poly.entity_id
_entity_poly.type
_entity_poly.pdbx_seq_one_letter_code
_entity_poly.pdbx_strand_id
1 'polypeptide(L)'
;MRNLLWDRTIYYAFKGLVQGYCEGGKCSTEGRALMQLDFHHLLSKLEAVCNLHPVPHAAFVEDYIKAFYLPENGLEEWISKHSEYTAKQMISLLGVATHVSKKARTRIINALND
;
A
#
# COMPACT_ATOMS: atom_id res chain seq x y z
N MET A 1 23.88 13.14 8.60
CA MET A 1 23.64 13.43 7.17
C MET A 1 23.31 12.18 6.36
N ARG A 2 24.18 11.14 6.34
CA ARG A 2 23.92 9.85 5.65
C ARG A 2 22.57 9.20 5.99
N ASN A 3 22.22 9.09 7.28
CA ASN A 3 20.96 8.46 7.69
C ASN A 3 19.73 9.27 7.25
N LEU A 4 19.82 10.60 7.25
CA LEU A 4 18.74 11.47 6.75
C LEU A 4 18.55 11.29 5.24
N LEU A 5 19.63 11.17 4.47
CA LEU A 5 19.53 10.88 3.04
C LEU A 5 18.86 9.53 2.79
N TRP A 6 19.25 8.48 3.52
CA TRP A 6 18.60 7.17 3.39
C TRP A 6 17.13 7.19 3.81
N ASP A 7 16.80 7.84 4.92
CA ASP A 7 15.43 8.01 5.37
C ASP A 7 14.55 8.65 4.28
N ARG A 8 15.01 9.77 3.68
CA ARG A 8 14.27 10.44 2.61
C ARG A 8 14.22 9.62 1.32
N THR A 9 15.31 8.98 0.93
CA THR A 9 15.34 8.11 -0.25
C THR A 9 14.34 6.96 -0.11
N ILE A 10 14.32 6.30 1.05
CA ILE A 10 13.40 5.19 1.33
C ILE A 10 11.96 5.70 1.34
N TYR A 11 11.70 6.83 2.01
CA TYR A 11 10.37 7.45 2.04
C TYR A 11 9.81 7.69 0.63
N TYR A 12 10.57 8.36 -0.25
CA TYR A 12 10.09 8.64 -1.60
C TYR A 12 10.03 7.39 -2.49
N ALA A 13 10.97 6.44 -2.33
CA ALA A 13 10.92 5.17 -3.04
C ALA A 13 9.65 4.38 -2.68
N PHE A 14 9.27 4.33 -1.41
CA PHE A 14 8.08 3.62 -0.94
C PHE A 14 6.79 4.33 -1.35
N LYS A 15 6.75 5.67 -1.35
CA LYS A 15 5.64 6.43 -1.95
C LYS A 15 5.50 6.13 -3.44
N GLY A 16 6.62 6.06 -4.18
CA GLY A 16 6.64 5.69 -5.59
C GLY A 16 6.16 4.25 -5.83
N LEU A 17 6.55 3.32 -4.97
CA LEU A 17 6.15 1.91 -5.07
C LEU A 17 4.63 1.72 -4.91
N VAL A 18 4.02 2.33 -3.88
CA VAL A 18 2.56 2.28 -3.69
C VAL A 18 1.83 3.00 -4.81
N GLN A 19 2.38 4.10 -5.33
CA GLN A 19 1.81 4.74 -6.52
C GLN A 19 1.83 3.79 -7.73
N GLY A 20 2.93 3.08 -7.95
CA GLY A 20 3.04 2.07 -9.01
C GLY A 20 2.03 0.94 -8.85
N TYR A 21 1.84 0.42 -7.64
CA TYR A 21 0.80 -0.59 -7.37
C TYR A 21 -0.62 -0.07 -7.65
N CYS A 22 -0.90 1.18 -7.29
CA CYS A 22 -2.17 1.82 -7.58
C CYS A 22 -2.43 1.92 -9.11
N GLU A 23 -1.39 2.22 -9.89
CA GLU A 23 -1.50 2.48 -11.34
C GLU A 23 -1.42 1.22 -12.19
N GLY A 24 -0.87 0.12 -11.66
CA GLY A 24 -0.83 -1.19 -12.32
C GLY A 24 -2.20 -1.83 -12.59
N GLY A 25 -3.28 -1.29 -12.01
CA GLY A 25 -4.65 -1.71 -12.28
C GLY A 25 -5.02 -3.02 -11.57
N LYS A 26 -5.64 -3.96 -12.31
CA LYS A 26 -6.10 -5.23 -11.72
C LYS A 26 -4.92 -6.15 -11.42
N CYS A 27 -4.78 -6.57 -10.17
CA CYS A 27 -3.81 -7.58 -9.75
C CYS A 27 -4.50 -8.90 -9.37
N SER A 28 -3.92 -10.04 -9.79
CA SER A 28 -4.39 -11.36 -9.36
C SER A 28 -3.93 -11.68 -7.94
N THR A 29 -4.46 -12.74 -7.33
CA THR A 29 -4.02 -13.18 -5.99
C THR A 29 -2.55 -13.57 -5.98
N GLU A 30 -2.09 -14.24 -7.03
CA GLU A 30 -0.68 -14.61 -7.24
C GLU A 30 0.17 -13.35 -7.43
N GLY A 31 -0.31 -12.38 -8.22
CA GLY A 31 0.39 -11.11 -8.41
C GLY A 31 0.59 -10.35 -7.10
N ARG A 32 -0.40 -10.33 -6.21
CA ARG A 32 -0.28 -9.72 -4.88
C ARG A 32 0.68 -10.47 -3.97
N ALA A 33 0.69 -11.79 -4.01
CA ALA A 33 1.67 -12.59 -3.27
C ALA A 33 3.11 -12.28 -3.75
N LEU A 34 3.31 -12.09 -5.05
CA LEU A 34 4.58 -11.64 -5.61
C LEU A 34 4.95 -10.22 -5.17
N MET A 35 3.99 -9.28 -5.12
CA MET A 35 4.26 -7.93 -4.57
C MET A 35 4.80 -7.99 -3.14
N GLN A 36 4.20 -8.84 -2.29
CA GLN A 36 4.66 -9.03 -0.90
C GLN A 36 6.05 -9.65 -0.84
N LEU A 37 6.32 -10.66 -1.68
CA LEU A 37 7.63 -11.32 -1.76
C LEU A 37 8.73 -10.35 -2.24
N ASP A 38 8.46 -9.62 -3.32
CA ASP A 38 9.38 -8.64 -3.90
C ASP A 38 9.68 -7.52 -2.90
N PHE A 39 8.67 -7.06 -2.16
CA PHE A 39 8.86 -6.06 -1.12
C PHE A 39 9.72 -6.59 0.02
N HIS A 40 9.51 -7.82 0.48
CA HIS A 40 10.35 -8.44 1.50
C HIS A 40 11.82 -8.55 1.04
N HIS A 41 12.06 -8.98 -0.21
CA HIS A 41 13.41 -9.00 -0.77
C HIS A 41 14.03 -7.60 -0.90
N LEU A 42 13.22 -6.58 -1.23
CA LEU A 42 13.67 -5.19 -1.26
C LEU A 42 14.10 -4.71 0.12
N LEU A 43 13.32 -5.01 1.18
CA LEU A 43 13.67 -4.67 2.55
C LEU A 43 15.02 -5.27 2.95
N SER A 44 15.21 -6.58 2.77
CA SER A 44 16.48 -7.25 3.10
C SER A 44 17.69 -6.64 2.39
N LYS A 45 17.53 -6.24 1.12
CA LYS A 45 18.58 -5.55 0.36
C LYS A 45 18.82 -4.13 0.85
N LEU A 46 17.76 -3.39 1.17
CA LEU A 46 17.87 -2.03 1.70
C LEU A 46 18.61 -2.03 3.04
N GLU A 47 18.28 -2.94 3.97
CA GLU A 47 18.96 -3.07 5.26
C GLU A 47 20.48 -3.22 5.09
N ALA A 48 20.91 -4.08 4.16
CA ALA A 48 22.33 -4.31 3.88
C ALA A 48 23.04 -3.06 3.31
N VAL A 49 22.36 -2.25 2.51
CA VAL A 49 22.96 -1.07 1.84
C VAL A 49 22.93 0.18 2.73
N CYS A 50 21.82 0.42 3.44
CA CYS A 50 21.64 1.62 4.24
C CYS A 50 22.12 1.43 5.70
N ASN A 51 22.24 0.19 6.18
CA ASN A 51 22.54 -0.14 7.57
C ASN A 51 21.53 0.49 8.56
N LEU A 52 20.25 0.45 8.20
CA LEU A 52 19.11 0.85 9.05
C LEU A 52 18.25 -0.38 9.30
N HIS A 53 17.99 -0.70 10.56
CA HIS A 53 17.10 -1.78 10.95
C HIS A 53 16.26 -1.35 12.17
N PRO A 54 14.92 -1.48 12.11
CA PRO A 54 14.14 -1.86 10.92
C PRO A 54 14.23 -0.80 9.80
N VAL A 55 13.96 -1.19 8.55
CA VAL A 55 13.86 -0.24 7.43
C VAL A 55 12.74 0.77 7.71
N PRO A 56 13.00 2.08 7.71
CA PRO A 56 11.98 3.08 7.99
C PRO A 56 10.89 3.07 6.91
N HIS A 57 9.68 3.50 7.26
CA HIS A 57 8.52 3.63 6.36
C HIS A 57 7.98 2.33 5.76
N ALA A 58 8.53 1.16 6.09
CA ALA A 58 8.13 -0.12 5.50
C ALA A 58 6.62 -0.41 5.66
N ALA A 59 6.05 -0.09 6.83
CA ALA A 59 4.63 -0.26 7.12
C ALA A 59 3.72 0.40 6.06
N PHE A 60 4.11 1.55 5.51
CA PHE A 60 3.33 2.24 4.47
C PHE A 60 3.08 1.36 3.24
N VAL A 61 4.06 0.54 2.83
CA VAL A 61 3.89 -0.37 1.69
C VAL A 61 3.24 -1.68 2.14
N GLU A 62 3.69 -2.25 3.27
CA GLU A 62 3.17 -3.52 3.76
C GLU A 62 1.66 -3.46 4.02
N ASP A 63 1.20 -2.41 4.68
CA ASP A 63 -0.20 -2.28 5.07
C ASP A 63 -1.09 -2.05 3.85
N TYR A 64 -0.58 -1.36 2.82
CA TYR A 64 -1.25 -1.25 1.52
C TYR A 64 -1.38 -2.61 0.82
N ILE A 65 -0.33 -3.44 0.83
CA ILE A 65 -0.39 -4.80 0.25
C ILE A 65 -1.36 -5.68 1.05
N LYS A 66 -1.31 -5.62 2.39
CA LYS A 66 -2.19 -6.39 3.28
C LYS A 66 -3.66 -5.99 3.11
N ALA A 67 -3.94 -4.72 2.80
CA ALA A 67 -5.31 -4.22 2.60
C ALA A 67 -6.07 -4.96 1.49
N PHE A 68 -5.38 -5.49 0.47
CA PHE A 68 -6.01 -6.30 -0.58
C PHE A 68 -6.66 -7.60 -0.08
N TYR A 69 -6.32 -8.06 1.12
CA TYR A 69 -6.79 -9.31 1.70
C TYR A 69 -7.84 -9.09 2.80
N LEU A 70 -8.16 -7.83 3.13
CA LEU A 70 -9.20 -7.52 4.11
C LEU A 70 -10.58 -7.89 3.58
N PRO A 71 -11.50 -8.41 4.42
CA PRO A 71 -12.90 -8.55 4.07
C PRO A 71 -13.59 -7.18 3.99
N GLU A 72 -14.80 -7.10 3.43
CA GLU A 72 -15.52 -5.83 3.18
C GLU A 72 -15.54 -4.89 4.40
N ASN A 73 -15.97 -5.40 5.56
CA ASN A 73 -16.04 -4.60 6.79
C ASN A 73 -14.64 -4.13 7.25
N GLY A 74 -13.63 -4.99 7.13
CA GLY A 74 -12.27 -4.68 7.52
C GLY A 74 -11.63 -3.65 6.59
N LEU A 75 -11.93 -3.71 5.29
CA LEU A 75 -11.45 -2.75 4.30
C LEU A 75 -12.10 -1.37 4.50
N GLU A 76 -13.41 -1.31 4.79
CA GLU A 76 -14.10 -0.05 5.10
C GLU A 76 -13.50 0.63 6.35
N GLU A 77 -13.28 -0.15 7.42
CA GLU A 77 -12.62 0.34 8.63
C GLU A 77 -11.18 0.79 8.35
N TRP A 78 -10.41 0.00 7.59
CA TRP A 78 -9.03 0.33 7.25
C TRP A 78 -8.94 1.64 6.46
N ILE A 79 -9.77 1.82 5.43
CA ILE A 79 -9.81 3.05 4.64
C ILE A 79 -10.10 4.27 5.52
N SER A 80 -11.01 4.16 6.49
CA SER A 80 -11.36 5.26 7.40
C SER A 80 -10.22 5.69 8.34
N LYS A 81 -9.24 4.80 8.59
CA LYS A 81 -8.15 5.03 9.54
C LYS A 81 -6.82 5.44 8.91
N HIS A 82 -6.69 5.33 7.58
CA HIS A 82 -5.41 5.55 6.90
C HIS A 82 -5.49 6.77 5.97
N SER A 83 -5.08 7.94 6.46
CA SER A 83 -5.08 9.21 5.72
C SER A 83 -3.81 9.45 4.89
N GLU A 84 -2.80 8.60 5.04
CA GLU A 84 -1.50 8.72 4.38
C GLU A 84 -1.50 8.28 2.90
N TYR A 85 -2.57 7.60 2.48
CA TYR A 85 -2.82 7.23 1.09
C TYR A 85 -3.78 8.21 0.42
N THR A 86 -3.59 8.40 -0.89
CA THR A 86 -4.48 9.26 -1.68
C THR A 86 -5.81 8.56 -1.96
N ALA A 87 -6.87 9.33 -2.22
CA ALA A 87 -8.15 8.79 -2.66
C ALA A 87 -8.00 7.85 -3.87
N LYS A 88 -7.15 8.19 -4.84
CA LYS A 88 -6.84 7.33 -6.00
C LYS A 88 -6.29 5.96 -5.59
N GLN A 89 -5.36 5.93 -4.64
CA GLN A 89 -4.77 4.70 -4.11
C GLN A 89 -5.83 3.85 -3.40
N MET A 90 -6.68 4.47 -2.56
CA MET A 90 -7.80 3.78 -1.91
C MET A 90 -8.83 3.21 -2.89
N ILE A 91 -9.18 3.99 -3.91
CA ILE A 91 -10.10 3.57 -4.97
C ILE A 91 -9.54 2.39 -5.77
N SER A 92 -8.22 2.35 -6.00
CA SER A 92 -7.56 1.23 -6.68
C SER A 92 -7.69 -0.08 -5.89
N LEU A 93 -7.48 -0.04 -4.56
CA LEU A 93 -7.72 -1.19 -3.66
C LEU A 93 -9.17 -1.70 -3.78
N LEU A 94 -10.15 -0.79 -3.70
CA LEU A 94 -11.57 -1.13 -3.85
C LEU A 94 -11.89 -1.72 -5.22
N GLY A 95 -11.20 -1.28 -6.27
CA GLY A 95 -11.39 -1.74 -7.64
C GLY A 95 -11.28 -3.25 -7.79
N VAL A 96 -10.32 -3.85 -7.08
CA VAL A 96 -10.01 -5.29 -7.14
C VAL A 96 -10.67 -6.12 -6.03
N ALA A 97 -11.26 -5.47 -5.03
CA ALA A 97 -12.02 -6.13 -3.97
C ALA A 97 -13.39 -6.60 -4.52
N THR A 98 -13.40 -7.74 -5.20
CA THR A 98 -14.60 -8.34 -5.82
C THR A 98 -15.65 -8.76 -4.80
N HIS A 99 -15.24 -8.97 -3.56
CA HIS A 99 -16.10 -9.31 -2.44
C HIS A 99 -16.87 -8.10 -1.89
N VAL A 100 -16.48 -6.86 -2.23
CA VAL A 100 -17.15 -5.63 -1.77
C VAL A 100 -18.36 -5.34 -2.64
N SER A 101 -19.52 -5.17 -2.02
CA SER A 101 -20.75 -4.82 -2.72
C SER A 101 -20.63 -3.50 -3.51
N LYS A 102 -21.30 -3.41 -4.67
CA LYS A 102 -21.34 -2.16 -5.47
C LYS A 102 -21.82 -0.96 -4.65
N LYS A 103 -22.80 -1.18 -3.76
CA LYS A 103 -23.37 -0.15 -2.89
C LYS A 103 -22.35 0.36 -1.87
N ALA A 104 -21.62 -0.54 -1.20
CA ALA A 104 -20.56 -0.14 -0.27
C ALA A 104 -19.42 0.57 -0.99
N ARG A 105 -19.02 0.07 -2.17
CA ARG A 105 -18.00 0.72 -3.01
C ARG A 105 -18.37 2.18 -3.32
N THR A 106 -19.58 2.46 -3.80
CA THR A 106 -20.01 3.84 -4.09
C THR A 106 -20.00 4.72 -2.83
N ARG A 107 -20.47 4.19 -1.69
CA ARG A 107 -20.46 4.92 -0.41
C ARG A 107 -19.03 5.30 0.01
N ILE A 108 -18.09 4.35 -0.02
CA ILE A 108 -16.70 4.58 0.38
C ILE A 108 -16.02 5.57 -0.57
N ILE A 109 -16.24 5.45 -1.88
CA ILE A 109 -15.67 6.38 -2.87
C ILE A 109 -16.16 7.81 -2.65
N ASN A 110 -17.44 8.01 -2.34
CA ASN A 110 -17.97 9.34 -2.06
C ASN A 110 -17.31 9.93 -0.80
N ALA A 111 -17.20 9.16 0.28
CA ALA A 111 -16.57 9.59 1.52
C ALA A 111 -15.08 9.92 1.39
N LEU A 112 -14.40 9.44 0.34
CA LEU A 112 -12.99 9.74 0.06
C LEU A 112 -12.78 11.04 -0.75
N ASN A 113 -13.85 11.57 -1.36
CA ASN A 113 -13.80 12.79 -2.17
C ASN A 113 -14.36 14.03 -1.45
N ASP A 114 -14.96 13.83 -0.27
CA ASP A 114 -15.42 14.89 0.65
C ASP A 114 -14.29 15.35 1.58
#